data_AF-A0A6P1KUX1-F1
#
_entry.id   AF-A0A6P1KUX1-F1
#
_cell.length_a   1.000
_cell.length_b   1.000
_cell.length_c   1.000
_cell.angle_alpha   90.00
_cell.angle_beta   90.00
_cell.angle_gamma   90.00
#
_symmetry.space_group_name_H-M   'P 1'
#
loop_
_entity.id
_entity.type
_entity.pdbx_description
1 polymer ?
#
loop_
_entity_poly.entity_id
_entity_poly.type
_entity_poly.pdbx_seq_one_letter_code
_entity_poly.pdbx_strand_id
1 'polypeptide(L)'
;MNKPINSPFRYPGGKFYARHLILNHIPFHSCYVEPFAGGGSIFFVKDKVNINWLNDIDELLINTLLIIRDQPEELIKFLAGESATKERHTYYKNEFIPQNQLEQAGRWFYLNRTSYSGIMKHQNCYWGYGDKYSMRPENWPRNIRRTSEKLQNVKITNLDFEEVIESVPNGSFLFIDPPYFNADQDKLYAHSFSKDDHFRLCQILNRYKEKIKFLLTYDNNDTIRNLYEWALEIHDKEWNYTISRSDDQKNGKSKQDNLKGERYKGKEIFILNYSSLDSTSPNSEQLI
;
A
#
# COMPACT_ATOMS: atom_id res chain seq x y z
N MET A 1 -12.22 10.72 -13.32
CA MET A 1 -11.75 11.85 -12.48
C MET A 1 -10.29 11.63 -12.12
N ASN A 2 -9.45 12.67 -12.23
CA ASN A 2 -8.01 12.59 -11.87
C ASN A 2 -7.72 13.00 -10.43
N LYS A 3 -8.71 13.55 -9.69
CA LYS A 3 -8.49 14.12 -8.35
C LYS A 3 -7.77 13.15 -7.40
N PRO A 4 -6.75 13.64 -6.65
CA PRO A 4 -6.10 12.89 -5.60
C PRO A 4 -7.11 12.40 -4.55
N ILE A 5 -7.02 11.12 -4.18
CA ILE A 5 -7.76 10.54 -3.06
C ILE A 5 -6.79 9.78 -2.16
N ASN A 6 -7.15 9.58 -0.90
CA ASN A 6 -6.40 8.67 -0.05
C ASN A 6 -6.70 7.22 -0.47
N SER A 7 -5.78 6.31 -0.16
CA SER A 7 -6.02 4.87 -0.32
C SER A 7 -7.35 4.46 0.35
N PRO A 8 -8.15 3.58 -0.29
CA PRO A 8 -9.37 3.05 0.30
C PRO A 8 -9.10 2.18 1.53
N PHE A 9 -7.89 1.65 1.65
CA PHE A 9 -7.52 0.63 2.62
C PHE A 9 -6.66 1.19 3.74
N ARG A 10 -6.72 0.52 4.88
CA ARG A 10 -5.67 0.61 5.89
C ARG A 10 -4.64 -0.45 5.54
N TYR A 11 -3.39 -0.07 5.33
CA TYR A 11 -2.34 -1.01 4.96
C TYR A 11 -1.10 -0.78 5.84
N PRO A 12 -0.59 -1.81 6.54
CA PRO A 12 0.70 -1.73 7.21
C PRO A 12 1.79 -1.31 6.22
N GLY A 13 2.73 -0.46 6.63
CA GLY A 13 3.77 0.04 5.73
C GLY A 13 3.32 1.08 4.70
N GLY A 14 2.02 1.39 4.62
CA GLY A 14 1.50 2.37 3.68
C GLY A 14 2.23 3.71 3.77
N LYS A 15 2.75 4.18 2.64
CA LYS A 15 3.60 5.39 2.52
C LYS A 15 2.82 6.69 2.63
N PHE A 16 1.72 6.72 3.38
CA PHE A 16 0.87 7.90 3.55
C PHE A 16 1.66 9.13 4.04
N TYR A 17 2.58 8.96 4.98
CA TYR A 17 3.42 10.05 5.49
C TYR A 17 4.61 10.38 4.58
N ALA A 18 5.07 9.41 3.77
CA ALA A 18 6.18 9.57 2.82
C ALA A 18 5.72 10.03 1.43
N ARG A 19 4.41 10.06 1.17
CA ARG A 19 3.84 10.31 -0.17
C ARG A 19 4.36 11.60 -0.79
N HIS A 20 4.49 12.68 -0.02
CA HIS A 20 4.98 13.96 -0.54
C HIS A 20 6.44 13.87 -0.96
N LEU A 21 7.27 13.15 -0.19
CA LEU A 21 8.66 12.89 -0.54
C LEU A 21 8.74 12.04 -1.81
N ILE A 22 7.95 10.97 -1.89
CA ILE A 22 7.93 10.07 -3.06
C ILE A 22 7.48 10.81 -4.31
N LEU A 23 6.36 11.55 -4.23
CA LEU A 23 5.81 12.31 -5.36
C LEU A 23 6.82 13.31 -5.94
N ASN A 24 7.65 13.93 -5.09
CA ASN A 24 8.71 14.85 -5.52
C ASN A 24 9.86 14.17 -6.29
N HIS A 25 9.97 12.85 -6.27
CA HIS A 25 11.00 12.13 -7.03
C HIS A 25 10.42 11.47 -8.28
N ILE A 26 9.10 11.53 -8.52
CA ILE A 26 8.49 10.90 -9.69
C ILE A 26 8.89 11.69 -10.95
N PRO A 27 9.56 11.06 -11.93
CA PRO A 27 9.92 11.71 -13.20
C PRO A 27 8.69 11.78 -14.12
N PHE A 28 8.78 12.55 -15.21
CA PHE A 28 7.76 12.48 -16.26
C PHE A 28 7.68 11.06 -16.87
N HIS A 29 6.47 10.56 -17.09
CA HIS A 29 6.21 9.26 -17.67
C HIS A 29 4.78 9.18 -18.24
N SER A 30 4.57 8.29 -19.22
CA SER A 30 3.26 8.00 -19.81
C SER A 30 2.67 6.66 -19.33
N CYS A 31 3.49 5.79 -18.74
CA CYS A 31 3.11 4.51 -18.16
C CYS A 31 3.57 4.44 -16.71
N TYR A 32 2.63 4.19 -15.79
CA TYR A 32 2.85 4.07 -14.36
C TYR A 32 2.48 2.68 -13.87
N VAL A 33 3.39 2.05 -13.12
CA VAL A 33 3.21 0.67 -12.64
C VAL A 33 3.60 0.57 -11.16
N GLU A 34 2.75 -0.06 -10.35
CA GLU A 34 3.09 -0.50 -8.98
C GLU A 34 3.08 -2.03 -8.94
N PRO A 35 4.24 -2.72 -9.01
CA PRO A 35 4.31 -4.19 -8.96
C PRO A 35 3.89 -4.78 -7.60
N PHE A 36 4.03 -3.98 -6.54
CA PHE A 36 3.68 -4.29 -5.15
C PHE A 36 2.73 -3.20 -4.64
N ALA A 37 1.51 -3.17 -5.17
CA ALA A 37 0.58 -2.08 -4.94
C ALA A 37 0.21 -1.95 -3.45
N GLY A 38 -0.04 -3.06 -2.75
CA GLY A 38 -0.58 -3.05 -1.41
C GLY A 38 -1.79 -2.13 -1.30
N GLY A 39 -1.70 -1.12 -0.43
CA GLY A 39 -2.74 -0.08 -0.32
C GLY A 39 -2.85 0.88 -1.53
N GLY A 40 -1.95 0.87 -2.49
CA GLY A 40 -1.92 1.77 -3.66
C GLY A 40 -1.67 3.24 -3.27
N SER A 41 -0.93 3.48 -2.18
CA SER A 41 -0.91 4.80 -1.53
C SER A 41 -0.36 5.93 -2.38
N ILE A 42 0.47 5.62 -3.39
CA ILE A 42 1.01 6.58 -4.34
C ILE A 42 0.06 6.75 -5.52
N PHE A 43 -0.39 5.65 -6.14
CA PHE A 43 -1.37 5.67 -7.22
C PHE A 43 -2.61 6.51 -6.91
N PHE A 44 -3.20 6.34 -5.73
CA PHE A 44 -4.45 7.04 -5.39
C PHE A 44 -4.28 8.56 -5.26
N VAL A 45 -3.08 9.04 -4.91
CA VAL A 45 -2.78 10.47 -4.72
C VAL A 45 -2.25 11.10 -6.01
N LYS A 46 -1.55 10.32 -6.85
CA LYS A 46 -1.00 10.77 -8.13
C LYS A 46 -2.08 10.93 -9.19
N ASP A 47 -1.89 11.85 -10.14
CA ASP A 47 -2.70 11.89 -11.36
C ASP A 47 -2.46 10.67 -12.26
N LYS A 48 -3.54 10.18 -12.89
CA LYS A 48 -3.43 9.09 -13.87
C LYS A 48 -2.71 9.57 -15.12
N VAL A 49 -1.87 8.70 -15.66
CA VAL A 49 -1.22 8.88 -16.97
C VAL A 49 -1.92 8.00 -18.01
N ASN A 50 -1.36 7.87 -19.21
CA ASN A 50 -1.97 7.10 -20.29
C ASN A 50 -2.18 5.62 -19.91
N ILE A 51 -1.17 4.98 -19.32
CA ILE A 51 -1.24 3.60 -18.85
C ILE A 51 -1.01 3.57 -17.34
N ASN A 52 -1.92 2.97 -16.59
CA ASN A 52 -1.77 2.79 -15.15
C ASN A 52 -2.00 1.31 -14.82
N TRP A 53 -1.07 0.71 -14.09
CA TRP A 53 -1.10 -0.70 -13.75
C TRP A 53 -0.80 -0.90 -12.27
N LEU A 54 -1.76 -1.49 -11.54
CA LEU A 54 -1.56 -1.99 -10.19
C LEU A 54 -1.43 -3.51 -10.19
N ASN A 55 -0.43 -4.04 -9.51
CA ASN A 55 -0.26 -5.47 -9.29
C ASN A 55 0.04 -5.74 -7.82
N ASP A 56 -0.39 -6.88 -7.32
CA ASP A 56 0.03 -7.40 -6.02
C ASP A 56 -0.10 -8.93 -6.03
N ILE A 57 0.68 -9.62 -5.21
CA ILE A 57 0.60 -11.07 -5.05
C ILE A 57 -0.60 -11.49 -4.18
N ASP A 58 -1.13 -10.59 -3.33
CA ASP A 58 -2.30 -10.86 -2.51
C ASP A 58 -3.58 -10.88 -3.36
N GLU A 59 -4.07 -12.10 -3.64
CA GLU A 59 -5.26 -12.36 -4.44
C GLU A 59 -6.52 -11.70 -3.83
N LEU A 60 -6.67 -11.68 -2.51
CA LEU A 60 -7.86 -11.11 -1.86
C LEU A 60 -7.87 -9.59 -1.96
N LEU A 61 -6.71 -8.95 -1.85
CA LEU A 61 -6.55 -7.52 -2.11
C LEU A 61 -6.91 -7.20 -3.57
N ILE A 62 -6.36 -7.96 -4.53
CA ILE A 62 -6.63 -7.75 -5.96
C ILE A 62 -8.10 -7.97 -6.30
N ASN A 63 -8.71 -9.05 -5.80
CA ASN A 63 -10.14 -9.29 -5.95
C ASN A 63 -10.97 -8.12 -5.38
N THR A 64 -10.59 -7.59 -4.22
CA THR A 64 -11.29 -6.44 -3.62
C THR A 64 -11.18 -5.18 -4.48
N LEU A 65 -9.99 -4.87 -5.03
CA LEU A 65 -9.80 -3.75 -5.94
C LEU A 65 -10.62 -3.91 -7.23
N LEU A 66 -10.67 -5.12 -7.79
CA LEU A 66 -11.48 -5.43 -8.98
C LEU A 66 -12.98 -5.26 -8.70
N ILE A 67 -13.49 -5.80 -7.58
CA ILE A 67 -14.90 -5.63 -7.20
C ILE A 67 -15.24 -4.16 -6.94
N ILE A 68 -14.37 -3.39 -6.28
CA ILE A 68 -14.58 -1.94 -6.13
C ILE A 68 -14.64 -1.24 -7.49
N ARG A 69 -13.78 -1.62 -8.45
CA ARG A 69 -13.76 -1.02 -9.79
C ARG A 69 -15.03 -1.37 -10.58
N ASP A 70 -15.42 -2.64 -10.59
CA ASP A 70 -16.37 -3.19 -11.56
C ASP A 70 -17.79 -3.33 -11.01
N GLN A 71 -17.95 -3.54 -9.69
CA GLN A 71 -19.23 -3.78 -9.02
C GLN A 71 -19.36 -2.97 -7.71
N PRO A 72 -19.14 -1.63 -7.73
CA PRO A 72 -19.13 -0.82 -6.53
C PRO A 72 -20.46 -0.79 -5.79
N GLU A 73 -21.60 -0.78 -6.50
CA GLU A 73 -22.92 -0.66 -5.87
C GLU A 73 -23.37 -1.97 -5.23
N GLU A 74 -22.97 -3.10 -5.79
CA GLU A 74 -23.18 -4.45 -5.29
C GLU A 74 -22.39 -4.65 -4.00
N LEU A 75 -21.13 -4.18 -3.97
CA LEU A 75 -20.32 -4.19 -2.75
C LEU A 75 -20.92 -3.29 -1.67
N ILE A 76 -21.42 -2.11 -2.06
CA ILE A 76 -22.12 -1.19 -1.14
C ILE A 76 -23.37 -1.84 -0.58
N LYS A 77 -24.14 -2.54 -1.41
CA LYS A 77 -25.33 -3.27 -1.01
C LYS A 77 -25.00 -4.41 -0.06
N PHE A 78 -23.92 -5.15 -0.30
CA PHE A 78 -23.43 -6.19 0.60
C PHE A 78 -23.11 -5.62 2.00
N LEU A 79 -22.46 -4.45 2.04
CA LEU A 79 -22.07 -3.78 3.29
C LEU A 79 -23.19 -2.93 3.92
N ALA A 80 -24.38 -2.89 3.31
CA ALA A 80 -25.45 -2.02 3.77
C ALA A 80 -25.99 -2.50 5.12
N GLY A 81 -26.08 -1.58 6.09
CA GLY A 81 -26.55 -1.89 7.44
C GLY A 81 -25.50 -2.54 8.35
N GLU A 82 -24.29 -2.80 7.86
CA GLU A 82 -23.20 -3.26 8.70
C GLU A 82 -22.79 -2.21 9.73
N SER A 83 -22.57 -2.66 10.96
CA SER A 83 -22.04 -1.85 12.05
C SER A 83 -20.63 -2.31 12.39
N ALA A 84 -19.72 -1.38 12.63
CA ALA A 84 -18.39 -1.70 13.10
C ALA A 84 -18.46 -2.13 14.57
N THR A 85 -18.59 -3.43 14.81
CA THR A 85 -18.61 -4.04 16.15
C THR A 85 -17.67 -5.23 16.23
N LYS A 86 -17.21 -5.55 17.44
CA LYS A 86 -16.27 -6.65 17.68
C LYS A 86 -16.91 -8.00 17.35
N GLU A 87 -18.20 -8.14 17.60
CA GLU A 87 -19.02 -9.31 17.29
C GLU A 87 -19.06 -9.53 15.78
N ARG A 88 -19.41 -8.50 15.00
CA ARG A 88 -19.43 -8.58 13.52
C ARG A 88 -18.05 -8.85 12.94
N HIS A 89 -16.99 -8.26 13.50
CA HIS A 89 -15.61 -8.61 13.10
C HIS A 89 -15.32 -10.09 13.35
N THR A 90 -15.64 -10.60 14.54
CA THR A 90 -15.41 -12.01 14.89
C THR A 90 -16.16 -12.95 13.95
N TYR A 91 -17.42 -12.63 13.65
CA TYR A 91 -18.22 -13.34 12.65
C TYR A 91 -17.55 -13.35 11.28
N TYR A 92 -17.21 -12.18 10.72
CA TYR A 92 -16.55 -12.10 9.41
C TYR A 92 -15.18 -12.79 9.39
N LYS A 93 -14.47 -12.79 10.50
CA LYS A 93 -13.15 -13.44 10.60
C LYS A 93 -13.28 -14.96 10.63
N ASN A 94 -14.11 -15.51 11.50
CA ASN A 94 -14.07 -16.92 11.89
C ASN A 94 -15.25 -17.76 11.35
N GLU A 95 -16.39 -17.16 11.06
CA GLU A 95 -17.64 -17.89 10.79
C GLU A 95 -18.15 -17.67 9.36
N PHE A 96 -18.02 -16.47 8.81
CA PHE A 96 -18.50 -16.15 7.47
C PHE A 96 -17.61 -16.80 6.40
N ILE A 97 -18.20 -17.72 5.63
CA ILE A 97 -17.55 -18.39 4.51
C ILE A 97 -18.07 -17.78 3.21
N PRO A 98 -17.28 -16.94 2.50
CA PRO A 98 -17.73 -16.30 1.27
C PRO A 98 -17.89 -17.32 0.15
N GLN A 99 -18.99 -17.24 -0.59
CA GLN A 99 -19.35 -18.18 -1.66
C GLN A 99 -18.98 -17.69 -3.06
N ASN A 100 -18.65 -16.41 -3.20
CA ASN A 100 -18.32 -15.78 -4.47
C ASN A 100 -17.33 -14.61 -4.28
N GLN A 101 -16.80 -14.07 -5.38
CA GLN A 101 -15.82 -12.98 -5.37
C GLN A 101 -16.33 -11.70 -4.70
N LEU A 102 -17.62 -11.36 -4.87
CA LEU A 102 -18.23 -10.21 -4.24
C LEU A 102 -18.25 -10.34 -2.70
N GLU A 103 -18.65 -11.51 -2.18
CA GLU A 103 -18.64 -11.80 -0.75
C GLU A 103 -17.22 -11.86 -0.18
N GLN A 104 -16.25 -12.37 -0.95
CA GLN A 104 -14.84 -12.34 -0.56
C GLN A 104 -14.35 -10.89 -0.40
N ALA A 105 -14.64 -10.03 -1.38
CA ALA A 105 -14.30 -8.61 -1.33
C ALA A 105 -15.02 -7.88 -0.19
N GLY A 106 -16.31 -8.17 0.02
CA GLY A 106 -17.12 -7.62 1.12
C GLY A 106 -16.56 -7.96 2.49
N ARG A 107 -16.26 -9.25 2.73
CA ARG A 107 -15.62 -9.74 3.95
C ARG A 107 -14.25 -9.08 4.15
N TRP A 108 -13.41 -9.07 3.11
CA TRP A 108 -12.06 -8.50 3.19
C TRP A 108 -12.12 -7.00 3.50
N PHE A 109 -13.00 -6.25 2.82
CA PHE A 109 -13.17 -4.81 3.04
C PHE A 109 -13.63 -4.52 4.47
N TYR A 110 -14.66 -5.23 4.95
CA TYR A 110 -15.15 -5.08 6.33
C TYR A 110 -14.00 -5.29 7.33
N LEU A 111 -13.29 -6.41 7.22
CA LEU A 111 -12.17 -6.75 8.11
C LEU A 111 -11.04 -5.72 8.00
N ASN A 112 -10.69 -5.23 6.81
CA ASN A 112 -9.67 -4.19 6.65
C ASN A 112 -10.05 -2.89 7.39
N ARG A 113 -11.31 -2.48 7.29
CA ARG A 113 -11.81 -1.26 7.94
C ARG A 113 -11.91 -1.40 9.45
N THR A 114 -12.15 -2.60 9.98
CA THR A 114 -12.33 -2.83 11.43
C THR A 114 -11.10 -3.38 12.14
N SER A 115 -10.10 -3.88 11.42
CA SER A 115 -8.88 -4.45 12.00
C SER A 115 -7.87 -3.42 12.46
N TYR A 116 -7.08 -3.80 13.46
CA TYR A 116 -5.94 -3.02 13.91
C TYR A 116 -4.97 -2.80 12.75
N SER A 117 -4.74 -1.53 12.41
CA SER A 117 -3.90 -1.08 11.29
C SER A 117 -4.23 -1.70 9.91
N GLY A 118 -5.41 -2.32 9.76
CA GLY A 118 -5.76 -3.05 8.53
C GLY A 118 -4.92 -4.30 8.28
N ILE A 119 -4.35 -4.92 9.33
CA ILE A 119 -3.61 -6.18 9.19
C ILE A 119 -4.57 -7.29 8.74
N MET A 120 -4.29 -7.88 7.58
CA MET A 120 -5.13 -8.90 6.95
C MET A 120 -4.62 -10.33 7.12
N LYS A 121 -3.41 -10.52 7.66
CA LYS A 121 -2.91 -11.84 8.05
C LYS A 121 -3.86 -12.45 9.09
N HIS A 122 -4.46 -13.60 8.78
CA HIS A 122 -5.57 -14.17 9.57
C HIS A 122 -5.27 -14.26 11.08
N GLN A 123 -4.06 -14.72 11.45
CA GLN A 123 -3.65 -14.84 12.85
C GLN A 123 -3.58 -13.49 13.58
N ASN A 124 -3.26 -12.41 12.85
CA ASN A 124 -3.05 -11.06 13.40
C ASN A 124 -4.16 -10.05 13.05
N CYS A 125 -5.20 -10.50 12.35
CA CYS A 125 -6.39 -9.73 12.00
C CYS A 125 -7.29 -9.53 13.24
N TYR A 126 -6.83 -8.70 14.17
CA TYR A 126 -7.53 -8.41 15.43
C TYR A 126 -8.41 -7.17 15.30
N TRP A 127 -9.50 -7.14 16.08
CA TRP A 127 -10.33 -5.95 16.24
C TRP A 127 -9.49 -4.73 16.64
N GLY A 128 -9.63 -3.63 15.90
CA GLY A 128 -8.88 -2.39 16.15
C GLY A 128 -9.56 -1.13 15.63
N TYR A 129 -10.88 -1.19 15.45
CA TYR A 129 -11.71 -0.04 15.12
C TYR A 129 -11.82 0.89 16.34
N GLY A 130 -11.85 2.20 16.07
CA GLY A 130 -12.10 3.20 17.08
C GLY A 130 -12.81 4.41 16.49
N ASP A 131 -13.91 4.82 17.11
CA ASP A 131 -14.89 5.79 16.57
C ASP A 131 -14.32 7.14 16.14
N LYS A 132 -13.22 7.55 16.79
CA LYS A 132 -12.55 8.83 16.52
C LYS A 132 -11.57 8.78 15.34
N TYR A 133 -11.00 7.62 15.06
CA TYR A 133 -9.85 7.49 14.14
C TYR A 133 -10.14 6.63 12.91
N SER A 134 -11.17 5.77 12.98
CA SER A 134 -11.55 4.88 11.90
C SER A 134 -12.65 5.51 11.06
N MET A 135 -12.64 5.22 9.75
CA MET A 135 -13.74 5.60 8.86
C MET A 135 -15.01 4.86 9.28
N ARG A 136 -16.02 5.62 9.68
CA ARG A 136 -17.30 5.08 10.11
C ARG A 136 -18.05 4.39 8.95
N PRO A 137 -18.81 3.31 9.21
CA PRO A 137 -19.53 2.55 8.18
C PRO A 137 -20.38 3.39 7.22
N GLU A 138 -21.05 4.43 7.73
CA GLU A 138 -21.85 5.35 6.91
C GLU A 138 -21.05 6.08 5.81
N ASN A 139 -19.72 6.13 5.92
CA ASN A 139 -18.83 6.73 4.94
C ASN A 139 -18.26 5.73 3.93
N TRP A 140 -18.42 4.42 4.14
CA TRP A 140 -17.89 3.40 3.24
C TRP A 140 -18.44 3.52 1.81
N PRO A 141 -19.76 3.77 1.59
CA PRO A 141 -20.28 3.90 0.23
C PRO A 141 -19.62 5.02 -0.57
N ARG A 142 -19.43 6.19 0.05
CA ARG A 142 -18.75 7.32 -0.59
C ARG A 142 -17.29 6.98 -0.89
N ASN A 143 -16.60 6.26 -0.01
CA ASN A 143 -15.22 5.84 -0.23
C ASN A 143 -15.11 4.85 -1.39
N ILE A 144 -15.99 3.85 -1.44
CA ILE A 144 -16.03 2.83 -2.51
C ILE A 144 -16.27 3.49 -3.86
N ARG A 145 -17.28 4.37 -3.99
CA ARG A 145 -17.58 5.08 -5.26
C ARG A 145 -16.39 5.90 -5.75
N ARG A 146 -15.78 6.72 -4.88
CA ARG A 146 -14.59 7.52 -5.24
C ARG A 146 -13.41 6.66 -5.69
N THR A 147 -13.25 5.51 -5.04
CA THR A 147 -12.19 4.54 -5.38
C THR A 147 -12.47 3.91 -6.73
N SER A 148 -13.70 3.48 -6.98
CA SER A 148 -14.15 2.95 -8.28
C SER A 148 -13.86 3.93 -9.41
N GLU A 149 -14.24 5.21 -9.24
CA GLU A 149 -14.00 6.27 -10.23
C GLU A 149 -12.50 6.46 -10.55
N LYS A 150 -11.63 6.33 -9.54
CA LYS A 150 -10.17 6.43 -9.73
C LYS A 150 -9.64 5.20 -10.46
N LEU A 151 -10.13 4.00 -10.13
CA LEU A 151 -9.71 2.71 -10.71
C LEU A 151 -10.21 2.46 -12.13
N GLN A 152 -11.15 3.25 -12.66
CA GLN A 152 -11.57 3.14 -14.06
C GLN A 152 -10.37 3.26 -15.02
N ASN A 153 -10.29 2.37 -16.01
CA ASN A 153 -9.20 2.27 -16.98
C ASN A 153 -7.81 1.97 -16.36
N VAL A 154 -7.77 1.39 -15.16
CA VAL A 154 -6.54 0.90 -14.54
C VAL A 154 -6.44 -0.60 -14.78
N LYS A 155 -5.29 -1.06 -15.28
CA LYS A 155 -4.97 -2.49 -15.35
C LYS A 155 -4.68 -2.97 -13.94
N ILE A 156 -5.39 -4.01 -13.50
CA ILE A 156 -5.23 -4.59 -12.17
C ILE A 156 -4.94 -6.08 -12.37
N THR A 157 -3.84 -6.58 -11.82
CA THR A 157 -3.42 -7.98 -11.98
C THR A 157 -2.97 -8.60 -10.65
N ASN A 158 -2.99 -9.92 -10.59
CA ASN A 158 -2.41 -10.72 -9.52
C ASN A 158 -1.35 -11.65 -10.14
N LEU A 159 -0.12 -11.16 -10.25
CA LEU A 159 1.01 -11.83 -10.88
C LEU A 159 2.27 -11.70 -10.01
N ASP A 160 3.25 -12.57 -10.23
CA ASP A 160 4.59 -12.35 -9.68
C ASP A 160 5.18 -11.03 -10.22
N PHE A 161 5.97 -10.34 -9.40
CA PHE A 161 6.54 -9.05 -9.76
C PHE A 161 7.46 -9.16 -10.98
N GLU A 162 8.12 -10.30 -11.21
CA GLU A 162 8.97 -10.50 -12.36
C GLU A 162 8.15 -10.40 -13.65
N GLU A 163 7.04 -11.14 -13.74
CA GLU A 163 6.15 -11.14 -14.91
C GLU A 163 5.64 -9.74 -15.26
N VAL A 164 5.34 -8.93 -14.23
CA VAL A 164 4.93 -7.54 -14.42
C VAL A 164 6.06 -6.72 -15.03
N ILE A 165 7.25 -6.75 -14.42
CA ILE A 165 8.42 -5.96 -14.84
C ILE A 165 8.86 -6.34 -16.26
N GLU A 166 8.78 -7.61 -16.64
CA GLU A 166 9.10 -8.07 -18.01
C GLU A 166 8.11 -7.57 -19.05
N SER A 167 6.86 -7.34 -18.64
CA SER A 167 5.75 -6.99 -19.53
C SER A 167 5.50 -5.49 -19.67
N VAL A 168 6.24 -4.63 -18.95
CA VAL A 168 6.01 -3.19 -19.02
C VAL A 168 6.53 -2.60 -20.34
N PRO A 169 5.83 -1.61 -20.92
CA PRO A 169 6.36 -0.88 -22.07
C PRO A 169 7.68 -0.16 -21.75
N ASN A 170 8.55 0.01 -22.76
CA ASN A 170 9.74 0.84 -22.62
C ASN A 170 9.35 2.28 -22.21
N GLY A 171 10.13 2.88 -21.31
CA GLY A 171 9.88 4.22 -20.76
C GLY A 171 8.85 4.25 -19.62
N SER A 172 8.42 3.09 -19.12
CA SER A 172 7.54 3.01 -17.95
C SER A 172 8.25 3.49 -16.68
N PHE A 173 7.51 4.16 -15.81
CA PHE A 173 7.93 4.47 -14.45
C PHE A 173 7.30 3.50 -13.46
N LEU A 174 8.14 2.83 -12.66
CA LEU A 174 7.74 1.87 -11.65
C LEU A 174 7.95 2.48 -10.25
N PHE A 175 6.91 2.47 -9.44
CA PHE A 175 7.06 2.66 -7.99
C PHE A 175 7.04 1.29 -7.33
N ILE A 176 8.12 0.97 -6.62
CA ILE A 176 8.37 -0.38 -6.11
C ILE A 176 8.54 -0.27 -4.59
N ASP A 177 7.66 -0.95 -3.84
CA ASP A 177 7.65 -0.95 -2.38
C ASP A 177 7.42 -2.39 -1.87
N PRO A 178 8.43 -3.27 -2.01
CA PRO A 178 8.30 -4.66 -1.63
C PRO A 178 8.27 -4.81 -0.10
N PRO A 179 7.89 -5.97 0.46
CA PRO A 179 8.12 -6.24 1.87
C PRO A 179 9.60 -6.08 2.23
N TYR A 180 9.90 -5.42 3.36
CA TYR A 180 11.28 -5.04 3.70
C TYR A 180 12.12 -6.21 4.21
N PHE A 181 13.43 -6.08 4.04
CA PHE A 181 14.39 -7.14 4.31
C PHE A 181 14.44 -7.54 5.79
N ASN A 182 14.45 -6.55 6.68
CA ASN A 182 14.47 -6.76 8.13
C ASN A 182 13.09 -6.59 8.81
N ALA A 183 12.01 -6.41 8.05
CA ALA A 183 10.70 -6.32 8.66
C ALA A 183 10.31 -7.68 9.27
N ASP A 184 9.54 -7.65 10.36
CA ASP A 184 8.80 -8.80 10.89
C ASP A 184 7.74 -9.22 9.84
N GLN A 185 8.17 -9.78 8.72
CA GLN A 185 7.31 -10.16 7.59
C GLN A 185 6.24 -11.16 8.06
N ASP A 186 6.62 -12.05 8.98
CA ASP A 186 5.76 -13.04 9.61
C ASP A 186 4.58 -12.44 10.38
N LYS A 187 4.62 -11.16 10.75
CA LYS A 187 3.52 -10.53 11.50
C LYS A 187 2.56 -9.73 10.61
N LEU A 188 3.05 -9.14 9.53
CA LEU A 188 2.34 -8.06 8.83
C LEU A 188 1.73 -8.49 7.49
N TYR A 189 2.41 -9.33 6.72
CA TYR A 189 2.00 -9.67 5.35
C TYR A 189 1.42 -11.09 5.27
N ALA A 190 0.44 -11.29 4.37
CA ALA A 190 -0.16 -12.60 4.12
C ALA A 190 0.78 -13.54 3.35
N HIS A 191 1.60 -12.97 2.47
CA HIS A 191 2.63 -13.66 1.68
C HIS A 191 4.03 -13.22 2.16
N SER A 192 4.94 -14.17 2.37
CA SER A 192 6.34 -13.90 2.77
C SER A 192 7.19 -13.57 1.55
N PHE A 193 8.10 -12.61 1.67
CA PHE A 193 9.05 -12.23 0.63
C PHE A 193 10.46 -12.67 1.06
N SER A 194 10.92 -13.78 0.48
CA SER A 194 12.14 -14.44 0.94
C SER A 194 13.40 -13.62 0.62
N LYS A 195 14.52 -13.99 1.24
CA LYS A 195 15.84 -13.42 0.87
C LYS A 195 16.12 -13.59 -0.62
N ASP A 196 15.76 -14.74 -1.20
CA ASP A 196 15.92 -15.02 -2.63
C ASP A 196 15.06 -14.11 -3.50
N ASP A 197 13.87 -13.72 -3.02
CA ASP A 197 13.00 -12.76 -3.74
C ASP A 197 13.60 -11.35 -3.79
N HIS A 198 14.30 -10.92 -2.74
CA HIS A 198 15.06 -9.67 -2.77
C HIS A 198 16.16 -9.69 -3.84
N PHE A 199 16.86 -10.83 -4.00
CA PHE A 199 17.85 -11.01 -5.07
C PHE A 199 17.19 -11.06 -6.46
N ARG A 200 16.08 -11.79 -6.62
CA ARG A 200 15.27 -11.85 -7.86
C ARG A 200 14.86 -10.44 -8.31
N LEU A 201 14.32 -9.64 -7.38
CA LEU A 201 13.93 -8.24 -7.65
C LEU A 201 15.12 -7.38 -8.10
N CYS A 202 16.26 -7.47 -7.41
CA CYS A 202 17.45 -6.72 -7.82
C CYS A 202 17.92 -7.13 -9.23
N GLN A 203 18.00 -8.43 -9.49
CA GLN A 203 18.46 -8.97 -10.77
C GLN A 203 17.57 -8.51 -11.93
N ILE A 204 16.25 -8.57 -11.77
CA ILE A 204 15.34 -8.16 -12.84
C ILE A 204 15.36 -6.64 -13.06
N LEU A 205 15.45 -5.84 -12.00
CA LEU A 205 15.57 -4.39 -12.14
C LEU A 205 16.87 -4.00 -12.84
N ASN A 206 18.00 -4.65 -12.53
CA ASN A 206 19.26 -4.41 -13.23
C ASN A 206 19.19 -4.83 -14.70
N ARG A 207 18.54 -5.97 -15.00
CA ARG A 207 18.34 -6.46 -16.37
C ARG A 207 17.54 -5.48 -17.23
N TYR A 208 16.55 -4.82 -16.65
CA TYR A 208 15.64 -3.91 -17.37
C TYR A 208 15.97 -2.42 -17.18
N LYS A 209 17.05 -2.05 -16.48
CA LYS A 209 17.35 -0.67 -16.07
C LYS A 209 17.40 0.37 -17.20
N GLU A 210 17.75 -0.04 -18.42
CA GLU A 210 17.79 0.85 -19.60
C GLU A 210 16.40 1.05 -20.23
N LYS A 211 15.44 0.17 -19.92
CA LYS A 211 14.08 0.19 -20.47
C LYS A 211 13.07 0.88 -19.55
N ILE A 212 13.34 0.93 -18.25
CA ILE A 212 12.41 1.42 -17.23
C ILE A 212 13.07 2.48 -16.36
N LYS A 213 12.25 3.36 -15.76
CA LYS A 213 12.66 4.17 -14.61
C LYS A 213 12.00 3.58 -13.37
N PHE A 214 12.69 3.48 -12.24
CA PHE A 214 12.08 3.00 -10.99
C PHE A 214 12.50 3.82 -9.79
N LEU A 215 11.54 4.05 -8.88
CA LEU A 215 11.80 4.48 -7.52
C LEU A 215 11.48 3.30 -6.61
N LEU A 216 12.51 2.80 -5.94
CA LEU A 216 12.42 1.69 -5.01
C LEU A 216 12.60 2.18 -3.57
N THR A 217 11.70 1.75 -2.67
CA THR A 217 11.80 2.03 -1.23
C THR A 217 12.19 0.77 -0.45
N TYR A 218 13.13 0.93 0.49
CA TYR A 218 13.63 -0.16 1.33
C TYR A 218 14.08 0.32 2.71
N ASP A 219 14.30 -0.62 3.62
CA ASP A 219 15.03 -0.36 4.86
C ASP A 219 16.50 -0.02 4.60
N ASN A 220 17.01 0.95 5.35
CA ASN A 220 18.40 1.40 5.22
C ASN A 220 19.36 0.40 5.90
N ASN A 221 19.90 -0.55 5.14
CA ASN A 221 20.91 -1.50 5.61
C ASN A 221 21.97 -1.78 4.52
N ASP A 222 23.14 -2.26 4.95
CA ASP A 222 24.28 -2.50 4.06
C ASP A 222 24.00 -3.58 3.00
N THR A 223 23.20 -4.59 3.31
CA THR A 223 22.85 -5.66 2.35
C THR A 223 22.07 -5.08 1.17
N ILE A 224 21.04 -4.26 1.44
CA ILE A 224 20.26 -3.62 0.37
C ILE A 224 21.12 -2.61 -0.40
N ARG A 225 21.95 -1.81 0.28
CA ARG A 225 22.85 -0.87 -0.40
C ARG A 225 23.79 -1.59 -1.37
N ASN A 226 24.41 -2.68 -0.94
CA ASN A 226 25.31 -3.47 -1.77
C ASN A 226 24.56 -4.12 -2.95
N LEU A 227 23.33 -4.59 -2.74
CA LEU A 227 22.51 -5.15 -3.83
C LEU A 227 22.25 -4.13 -4.95
N TYR A 228 22.03 -2.88 -4.59
CA TYR A 228 21.64 -1.82 -5.53
C TYR A 228 22.75 -0.79 -5.78
N GLU A 229 24.02 -1.14 -5.54
CA GLU A 229 25.17 -0.24 -5.77
C GLU A 229 25.30 0.24 -7.22
N TRP A 230 24.72 -0.51 -8.16
CA TRP A 230 24.67 -0.19 -9.58
C TRP A 230 23.58 0.83 -9.94
N ALA A 231 22.68 1.16 -9.00
CA ALA A 231 21.67 2.20 -9.20
C ALA A 231 22.33 3.58 -9.29
N LEU A 232 21.69 4.51 -9.99
CA LEU A 232 22.28 5.82 -10.26
C LEU A 232 22.36 6.68 -8.99
N GLU A 233 21.30 6.65 -8.17
CA GLU A 233 21.24 7.44 -6.95
C GLU A 233 20.61 6.62 -5.81
N ILE A 234 21.19 6.75 -4.61
CA ILE A 234 20.66 6.21 -3.36
C ILE A 234 20.56 7.36 -2.36
N HIS A 235 19.35 7.64 -1.87
CA HIS A 235 19.08 8.75 -0.96
C HIS A 235 18.61 8.24 0.39
N ASP A 236 19.27 8.71 1.45
CA ASP A 236 18.84 8.48 2.82
C ASP A 236 17.62 9.35 3.13
N LYS A 237 16.55 8.71 3.63
CA LYS A 237 15.33 9.41 4.00
C LYS A 237 14.88 8.95 5.39
N GLU A 238 14.49 9.93 6.21
CA GLU A 238 13.88 9.67 7.52
C GLU A 238 12.45 10.16 7.52
N TRP A 239 11.51 9.32 7.94
CA TRP A 239 10.17 9.77 8.31
C TRP A 239 9.57 8.91 9.42
N ASN A 240 8.55 9.46 10.07
CA ASN A 240 7.89 8.81 11.19
C ASN A 240 6.98 7.69 10.67
N TYR A 241 7.23 6.46 11.09
CA TYR A 241 6.26 5.38 10.97
C TYR A 241 5.25 5.44 12.10
N THR A 242 3.99 5.12 11.80
CA THR A 242 3.02 4.74 12.82
C THR A 242 2.83 3.23 12.79
N ILE A 243 3.93 2.47 12.93
CA ILE A 243 3.89 1.00 13.04
C ILE A 243 4.31 0.61 14.46
N SER A 244 3.66 1.24 15.43
CA SER A 244 3.53 0.78 16.81
C SER A 244 2.76 1.85 17.57
N ARG A 245 1.72 1.44 18.32
CA ARG A 245 1.55 2.06 19.63
C ARG A 245 2.69 1.46 20.45
N SER A 246 3.49 2.32 21.08
CA SER A 246 4.36 1.94 22.19
C SER A 246 3.60 1.01 23.15
N ASP A 247 4.33 0.14 23.85
CA ASP A 247 3.87 -0.91 24.77
C ASP A 247 2.96 -0.45 25.94
N ASP A 248 2.40 0.76 25.89
CA ASP A 248 1.66 1.43 26.96
C ASP A 248 0.31 0.76 27.32
N GLN A 249 -0.16 -0.20 26.52
CA GLN A 249 -1.38 -0.96 26.83
C GLN A 249 -1.13 -2.36 27.42
N LYS A 250 0.12 -2.86 27.50
CA LYS A 250 0.40 -4.11 28.22
C LYS A 250 0.39 -3.94 29.74
N ASN A 251 0.61 -2.73 30.25
CA ASN A 251 0.85 -2.46 31.67
C ASN A 251 -0.22 -1.59 32.36
N GLY A 252 -1.39 -1.36 31.75
CA GLY A 252 -2.48 -0.65 32.43
C GLY A 252 -2.13 0.77 32.92
N LYS A 253 -1.17 1.45 32.28
CA LYS A 253 -0.83 2.84 32.65
C LYS A 253 -1.81 3.81 32.00
N SER A 254 -2.90 4.08 32.70
CA SER A 254 -3.81 5.16 32.35
C SER A 254 -3.10 6.51 32.44
N LYS A 255 -3.06 7.27 31.34
CA LYS A 255 -3.30 8.74 31.20
C LYS A 255 -2.85 9.74 32.29
N GLN A 256 -2.00 9.38 33.26
CA GLN A 256 -1.50 10.27 34.31
C GLN A 256 -0.13 10.86 34.00
N ASP A 257 0.65 10.20 33.14
CA ASP A 257 1.94 10.73 32.71
C ASP A 257 1.80 11.27 31.29
N ASN A 258 2.09 12.56 31.08
CA ASN A 258 2.14 13.26 29.79
C ASN A 258 3.25 12.71 28.84
N LEU A 259 3.47 11.40 28.81
CA LEU A 259 4.42 10.73 27.94
C LEU A 259 3.72 10.44 26.61
N LYS A 260 3.94 11.31 25.62
CA LYS A 260 3.72 10.94 24.22
C LYS A 260 4.68 9.80 23.91
N GLY A 261 4.15 8.61 23.63
CA GLY A 261 4.96 7.48 23.16
C GLY A 261 5.90 7.93 22.04
N GLU A 262 7.18 7.59 22.14
CA GLU A 262 8.18 7.94 21.15
C GLU A 262 7.80 7.32 19.80
N ARG A 263 7.64 8.15 18.78
CA ARG A 263 7.47 7.67 17.41
C ARG A 263 8.83 7.22 16.91
N TYR A 264 8.97 5.95 16.57
CA TYR A 264 10.17 5.46 15.91
C TYR A 264 10.28 6.08 14.51
N LYS A 265 11.38 6.77 14.25
CA LYS A 265 11.75 7.19 12.89
C LYS A 265 12.29 5.98 12.16
N GLY A 266 11.59 5.52 11.13
CA GLY A 266 12.17 4.54 10.22
C GLY A 266 13.26 5.22 9.41
N LYS A 267 14.42 4.57 9.30
CA LYS A 267 15.48 4.96 8.36
C LYS A 267 15.28 4.14 7.10
N GLU A 268 14.96 4.84 6.02
CA GLU A 268 14.75 4.23 4.71
C GLU A 268 15.70 4.80 3.69
N ILE A 269 15.78 4.11 2.56
CA ILE A 269 16.47 4.59 1.38
C ILE A 269 15.52 4.62 0.19
N PHE A 270 15.68 5.66 -0.62
CA PHE A 270 15.16 5.68 -1.98
C PHE A 270 16.29 5.28 -2.92
N ILE A 271 16.03 4.31 -3.78
CA ILE A 271 16.95 3.81 -4.80
C ILE A 271 16.36 4.15 -6.16
N LEU A 272 17.12 4.89 -6.97
CA LEU A 272 16.67 5.40 -8.27
C LEU A 272 17.69 4.98 -9.35
N ASN A 273 17.19 4.59 -10.52
CA ASN A 273 18.02 4.37 -11.72
C ASN A 273 17.96 5.54 -12.73
N TYR A 274 17.48 6.70 -12.30
CA TYR A 274 17.41 7.95 -13.06
C TYR A 274 17.81 9.09 -12.14
N SER A 275 18.16 10.25 -12.72
CA SER A 275 18.59 11.38 -11.90
C SER A 275 17.40 12.00 -11.18
N SER A 276 17.54 12.29 -9.89
CA SER A 276 16.50 12.99 -9.13
C SER A 276 16.20 14.39 -9.67
N LEU A 277 17.09 14.96 -10.48
CA LEU A 277 16.87 16.21 -11.22
C LEU A 277 15.84 16.07 -12.36
N ASP A 278 15.57 14.86 -12.85
CA ASP A 278 14.52 14.58 -13.84
C ASP A 278 13.11 14.58 -13.23
N SER A 279 13.00 14.75 -11.91
CA SER A 279 11.71 14.79 -11.22
C SER A 279 10.90 16.01 -11.64
N THR A 280 9.62 15.80 -11.92
CA THR A 280 8.72 16.93 -12.19
C THR A 280 8.38 17.57 -10.86
N SER A 281 8.95 18.74 -10.58
CA SER A 281 8.52 19.56 -9.45
C SER A 281 7.01 19.79 -9.55
N PRO A 282 6.18 19.33 -8.60
CA PRO A 282 4.78 19.73 -8.56
C PRO A 282 4.76 21.23 -8.25
N ASN A 283 4.02 22.00 -9.05
CA ASN A 283 3.67 23.39 -8.71
C ASN A 283 3.20 23.44 -7.25
N SER A 284 3.92 24.19 -6.43
CA SER A 284 3.73 24.36 -4.99
C SER A 284 2.47 25.15 -4.60
N GLU A 285 1.40 25.11 -5.41
CA GLU A 285 0.24 26.00 -5.24
C GLU A 285 -1.10 25.30 -4.96
N GLN A 286 -1.16 23.97 -4.89
CA GLN A 286 -2.43 23.30 -4.57
C GLN A 286 -2.22 22.17 -3.59
N LEU A 287 -2.19 22.47 -2.29
CA LEU A 287 -2.51 21.55 -1.18
C LEU A 287 -2.53 22.35 0.13
N ILE A 288 -3.66 23.01 0.42
CA ILE A 288 -4.11 23.39 1.77
C ILE A 288 -5.26 22.45 2.13
#